data_AF-A0A1G6GX31-F1
#
_entry.id   AF-A0A1G6GX31-F1
#
_cell.length_a   1.000
_cell.length_b   1.000
_cell.length_c   1.000
_cell.angle_alpha   90.00
_cell.angle_beta   90.00
_cell.angle_gamma   90.00
#
_symmetry.space_group_name_H-M   'P 1'
#
loop_
_entity.id
_entity.type
_entity.pdbx_description
1 polymer ?
#
loop_
_entity_poly.entity_id
_entity_poly.type
_entity_poly.pdbx_seq_one_letter_code
_entity_poly.pdbx_strand_id
1 'polypeptide(L)'
;MPAAGAHRWGAGVRTGLVIGLVALLSACTTPSGGPAPGPTDGTGTPTASGTPAPAPTQSPAPTPTPTATPGGGVADPLVLDELTYLGACGIEAPYRLTPMTGGRQVTPVSMGGTSRRAEVVSSRPVELAGRQLALVELRCTSGLDATRGWHLVGEEGRQVVDLGLVAAGSEATIGVAEDRLVVQLTYPAGRDPQSPGRAKVAYRVALVGSTPVRLFAGSDLGSVPAAVAQWPAQSWAYGLGTYDALALGGGERSLQRQGPVVLDSAERALAPNSMANDLYCSIDPAIVTTTDSSAIRVGDTRTPVDGGGAILPLLTAAATRPTSAAHWTLPLDGAKQGMLVPLNGLAPTPALVTTTSPVPTAEPAVVVRSGAPVDSLLGDGAWFEGPTGVVRDAEGRVVLVGIWSPLDATGPGTVGMRPLPDPAATGETYGC
;
A
#
# COMPACT_ATOMS: atom_id res chain seq x y z
N MET A 1 27.74 -9.33 -56.82
CA MET A 1 27.24 -8.21 -57.64
C MET A 1 25.75 -8.08 -57.36
N PRO A 2 25.22 -6.87 -57.14
CA PRO A 2 25.29 -6.06 -55.90
C PRO A 2 23.86 -5.77 -55.37
N ALA A 3 23.53 -5.04 -54.28
CA ALA A 3 24.14 -3.99 -53.46
C ALA A 3 23.48 -4.06 -52.05
N ALA A 4 24.18 -3.93 -50.90
CA ALA A 4 24.73 -2.71 -50.30
C ALA A 4 23.69 -1.58 -50.10
N GLY A 5 23.18 -1.45 -48.87
CA GLY A 5 22.37 -0.31 -48.40
C GLY A 5 22.90 0.18 -47.06
N ALA A 6 23.88 1.08 -47.11
CA ALA A 6 24.41 1.80 -45.97
C ALA A 6 23.47 2.96 -45.61
N HIS A 7 23.06 3.07 -44.34
CA HIS A 7 22.50 4.31 -43.81
C HIS A 7 23.53 5.06 -42.97
N ARG A 8 23.69 6.31 -43.39
CA ARG A 8 24.70 7.29 -42.97
C ARG A 8 24.48 7.78 -41.54
N TRP A 9 25.61 8.07 -40.92
CA TRP A 9 25.81 8.93 -39.77
C TRP A 9 25.22 10.33 -40.01
N GLY A 10 24.34 10.75 -39.12
CA GLY A 10 23.95 12.15 -38.93
C GLY A 10 24.55 12.66 -37.63
N ALA A 11 25.68 13.36 -37.74
CA ALA A 11 26.21 14.20 -36.67
C ALA A 11 25.27 15.40 -36.48
N GLY A 12 24.89 15.70 -35.24
CA GLY A 12 23.94 16.76 -34.95
C GLY A 12 24.04 17.30 -33.53
N VAL A 13 25.04 18.16 -33.32
CA VAL A 13 25.03 19.34 -32.43
C VAL A 13 24.78 19.10 -30.93
N ARG A 14 25.88 19.10 -30.17
CA ARG A 14 25.88 19.45 -28.74
C ARG A 14 25.70 20.96 -28.60
N THR A 15 24.53 21.40 -28.16
CA THR A 15 24.35 22.77 -27.66
C THR A 15 24.43 22.72 -26.14
N GLY A 16 25.60 23.05 -25.61
CA GLY A 16 25.74 23.36 -24.19
C GLY A 16 25.06 24.69 -23.91
N LEU A 17 24.06 24.68 -23.02
CA LEU A 17 23.51 25.89 -22.45
C LEU A 17 24.02 26.01 -21.00
N VAL A 18 25.08 26.79 -20.85
CA VAL A 18 25.52 27.35 -19.59
C VAL A 18 24.62 28.55 -19.31
N ILE A 19 23.76 28.48 -18.30
CA ILE A 19 23.17 29.66 -17.69
C ILE A 19 23.79 29.81 -16.31
N GLY A 20 24.76 30.72 -16.24
CA GLY A 20 25.20 31.32 -14.99
C GLY A 20 24.32 32.51 -14.64
N LEU A 21 24.12 32.66 -13.32
CA LEU A 21 24.08 33.91 -12.57
C LEU A 21 22.97 34.93 -12.88
N VAL A 22 22.05 35.15 -11.93
CA VAL A 22 21.76 36.49 -11.37
C VAL A 22 21.31 36.32 -9.92
N ALA A 23 22.12 36.84 -8.98
CA ALA A 23 21.68 37.20 -7.65
C ALA A 23 21.07 38.60 -7.70
N LEU A 24 19.86 38.78 -7.16
CA LEU A 24 19.28 40.10 -6.89
C LEU A 24 18.80 40.15 -5.43
N LEU A 25 19.56 40.90 -4.64
CA LEU A 25 19.16 41.55 -3.41
C LEU A 25 18.31 42.78 -3.72
N SER A 26 17.33 43.07 -2.85
CA SER A 26 16.63 44.34 -2.56
C SER A 26 15.11 44.16 -2.63
N ALA A 27 14.25 44.76 -1.81
CA ALA A 27 14.36 45.51 -0.55
C ALA A 27 12.91 45.70 -0.04
N CYS A 28 12.77 45.91 1.27
CA CYS A 28 11.74 46.65 2.01
C CYS A 28 10.35 46.93 1.37
N THR A 29 9.28 46.51 2.05
CA THR A 29 8.22 47.42 2.53
C THR A 29 7.39 46.77 3.64
N THR A 30 7.35 47.44 4.80
CA THR A 30 6.37 47.27 5.88
C THR A 30 5.03 47.92 5.52
N PRO A 31 3.93 47.46 6.13
CA PRO A 31 2.92 48.40 6.59
C PRO A 31 2.72 48.30 8.10
N SER A 32 2.98 49.43 8.74
CA SER A 32 2.57 49.80 10.08
C SER A 32 1.05 49.93 10.18
N GLY A 33 0.43 49.22 11.13
CA GLY A 33 -0.94 49.48 11.59
C GLY A 33 -0.95 49.47 13.11
N GLY A 34 -0.89 50.66 13.72
CA GLY A 34 -0.90 50.85 15.17
C GLY A 34 -2.28 50.64 15.81
N PRO A 35 -2.33 50.55 17.16
CA PRO A 35 -3.52 50.19 17.92
C PRO A 35 -4.37 51.43 18.26
N ALA A 36 -5.69 51.25 18.35
CA ALA A 36 -6.60 52.21 18.96
C ALA A 36 -7.32 51.56 20.16
N PRO A 37 -7.26 52.16 21.37
CA PRO A 37 -8.02 51.71 22.53
C PRO A 37 -9.31 52.55 22.73
N GLY A 38 -10.34 51.95 23.34
CA GLY A 38 -11.52 52.67 23.84
C GLY A 38 -12.58 51.72 24.41
N PRO A 39 -13.41 52.16 25.39
CA PRO A 39 -13.39 51.52 26.71
C PRO A 39 -14.77 51.05 27.27
N THR A 40 -14.66 50.27 28.35
CA THR A 40 -15.50 50.17 29.58
C THR A 40 -16.95 49.65 29.58
N ASP A 41 -17.13 48.73 30.53
CA ASP A 41 -18.19 48.56 31.53
C ASP A 41 -19.51 47.83 31.20
N GLY A 42 -19.74 46.77 32.00
CA GLY A 42 -20.97 46.00 32.05
C GLY A 42 -20.97 44.96 33.17
N THR A 43 -21.12 45.45 34.41
CA THR A 43 -21.86 44.87 35.56
C THR A 43 -22.02 43.35 35.68
N GLY A 44 -21.51 42.82 36.80
CA GLY A 44 -21.51 41.40 37.13
C GLY A 44 -22.78 40.81 37.74
N THR A 45 -22.69 39.51 38.02
CA THR A 45 -23.55 38.78 38.97
C THR A 45 -22.72 37.61 39.52
N PRO A 46 -22.50 37.47 40.84
CA PRO A 46 -21.79 36.33 41.42
C PRO A 46 -22.77 35.22 41.77
N THR A 47 -22.55 34.00 41.25
CA THR A 47 -23.32 32.81 41.64
C THR A 47 -22.39 31.76 42.26
N ALA A 48 -22.66 31.51 43.54
CA ALA A 48 -22.36 30.35 44.39
C ALA A 48 -21.07 29.53 44.16
N SER A 49 -20.20 29.60 45.18
CA SER A 49 -19.11 28.67 45.46
C SER A 49 -19.66 27.26 45.75
N GLY A 50 -19.35 26.31 44.88
CA GLY A 50 -19.59 24.88 45.10
C GLY A 50 -18.46 24.26 45.95
N THR A 51 -18.85 23.55 47.00
CA THR A 51 -17.99 22.70 47.84
C THR A 51 -17.21 21.69 46.99
N PRO A 52 -15.88 21.53 47.17
CA PRO A 52 -15.11 20.53 46.42
C PRO A 52 -15.57 19.11 46.78
N ALA A 53 -15.89 18.32 45.76
CA ALA A 53 -16.12 16.88 45.92
C ALA A 53 -14.82 16.18 46.35
N PRO A 54 -14.89 15.13 47.20
CA PRO A 54 -13.71 14.40 47.65
C PRO A 54 -13.00 13.73 46.46
N ALA A 55 -11.67 13.87 46.44
CA ALA A 55 -10.81 13.27 45.44
C ALA A 55 -10.96 11.73 45.44
N PRO A 56 -11.07 11.07 44.26
CA PRO A 56 -11.15 9.63 44.18
C PRO A 56 -9.87 9.00 44.71
N THR A 57 -10.03 8.08 45.67
CA THR A 57 -8.96 7.26 46.22
C THR A 57 -8.33 6.45 45.09
N GLN A 58 -7.05 6.69 44.80
CA GLN A 58 -6.32 5.94 43.78
C GLN A 58 -6.20 4.48 44.23
N SER A 59 -6.83 3.58 43.48
CA SER A 59 -6.60 2.14 43.60
C SER A 59 -5.14 1.86 43.22
N PRO A 60 -4.39 1.06 44.01
CA PRO A 60 -3.00 0.74 43.68
C PRO A 60 -2.92 0.10 42.28
N ALA A 61 -2.00 0.62 41.47
CA ALA A 61 -1.71 0.07 40.15
C ALA A 61 -1.33 -1.41 40.29
N PRO A 62 -1.89 -2.31 39.45
CA PRO A 62 -1.54 -3.72 39.50
C PRO A 62 -0.03 -3.85 39.26
N THR A 63 0.64 -4.54 40.19
CA THR A 63 2.05 -4.94 40.03
C THR A 63 2.19 -5.64 38.69
N PRO A 64 3.08 -5.20 37.78
CA PRO A 64 3.27 -5.87 36.51
C PRO A 64 3.72 -7.31 36.78
N THR A 65 2.91 -8.27 36.35
CA THR A 65 3.31 -9.67 36.29
C THR A 65 4.56 -9.75 35.41
N PRO A 66 5.67 -10.32 35.89
CA PRO A 66 6.86 -10.47 35.05
C PRO A 66 6.48 -11.29 33.81
N THR A 67 6.57 -10.65 32.64
CA THR A 67 6.46 -11.32 31.35
C THR A 67 7.57 -12.36 31.29
N ALA A 68 7.19 -13.62 31.05
CA ALA A 68 8.16 -14.71 30.92
C ALA A 68 9.17 -14.36 29.83
N THR A 69 10.44 -14.23 30.21
CA THR A 69 11.56 -14.15 29.27
C THR A 69 11.59 -15.44 28.47
N PRO A 70 11.46 -15.41 27.13
CA PRO A 70 11.62 -16.59 26.30
C PRO A 70 13.03 -17.16 26.54
N GLY A 71 13.09 -18.41 26.99
CA GLY A 71 14.35 -19.09 27.27
C GLY A 71 15.21 -19.14 26.01
N GLY A 72 16.44 -18.63 26.13
CA GLY A 72 17.47 -18.65 25.09
C GLY A 72 18.02 -20.05 24.82
N GLY A 73 17.16 -20.95 24.35
CA GLY A 73 17.60 -22.08 23.55
C GLY A 73 18.00 -21.57 22.18
N VAL A 74 19.09 -22.10 21.62
CA VAL A 74 19.38 -21.96 20.19
C VAL A 74 18.13 -22.46 19.46
N ALA A 75 17.35 -21.54 18.90
CA ALA A 75 16.09 -21.89 18.26
C ALA A 75 16.39 -22.90 17.16
N ASP A 76 15.67 -24.03 17.18
CA ASP A 76 15.71 -24.97 16.06
C ASP A 76 15.46 -24.20 14.76
N PRO A 77 16.15 -24.53 13.66
CA PRO A 77 15.93 -23.85 12.39
C PRO A 77 14.46 -23.95 12.02
N LEU A 78 13.86 -22.81 11.68
CA LEU A 78 12.45 -22.72 11.28
C LEU A 78 12.15 -23.79 10.22
N VAL A 79 11.25 -24.71 10.52
CA VAL A 79 10.90 -25.81 9.60
C VAL A 79 9.99 -25.23 8.52
N LEU A 80 10.56 -24.94 7.35
CA LEU A 80 9.85 -24.34 6.20
C LEU A 80 9.06 -25.35 5.36
N ASP A 81 9.01 -26.62 5.79
CA ASP A 81 8.42 -27.72 5.01
C ASP A 81 6.92 -27.51 4.72
N GLU A 82 6.22 -26.79 5.60
CA GLU A 82 4.78 -26.50 5.51
C GLU A 82 4.48 -24.98 5.56
N LEU A 83 5.36 -24.17 4.94
CA LEU A 83 5.14 -22.72 4.85
C LEU A 83 3.92 -22.40 3.98
N THR A 84 3.02 -21.56 4.50
CA THR A 84 2.04 -20.84 3.67
C THR A 84 2.54 -19.41 3.45
N TYR A 85 2.72 -19.02 2.19
CA TYR A 85 3.29 -17.71 1.83
C TYR A 85 2.32 -16.87 0.99
N LEU A 86 2.58 -15.56 0.90
CA LEU A 86 1.85 -14.64 0.03
C LEU A 86 2.26 -14.87 -1.44
N GLY A 87 1.34 -15.46 -2.21
CA GLY A 87 1.53 -16.14 -3.49
C GLY A 87 2.21 -15.35 -4.58
N ALA A 88 2.91 -16.09 -5.45
CA ALA A 88 3.71 -15.62 -6.58
C ALA A 88 4.74 -14.54 -6.21
N CYS A 89 5.48 -14.82 -5.13
CA CYS A 89 6.49 -13.97 -4.54
C CYS A 89 5.93 -12.66 -3.99
N GLY A 90 4.61 -12.61 -3.73
CA GLY A 90 3.86 -11.43 -3.32
C GLY A 90 3.72 -10.36 -4.39
N ILE A 91 4.48 -10.41 -5.49
CA ILE A 91 4.59 -9.38 -6.53
C ILE A 91 3.27 -9.14 -7.29
N GLU A 92 2.35 -10.09 -7.23
CA GLU A 92 1.06 -10.03 -7.89
C GLU A 92 0.00 -9.40 -7.00
N ALA A 93 -0.75 -8.45 -7.56
CA ALA A 93 -2.03 -8.06 -7.02
C ALA A 93 -3.13 -9.03 -7.52
N PRO A 94 -4.02 -9.55 -6.67
CA PRO A 94 -3.85 -9.76 -5.24
C PRO A 94 -3.04 -11.05 -5.00
N TYR A 95 -2.12 -11.03 -4.04
CA TYR A 95 -1.30 -12.20 -3.71
C TYR A 95 -2.17 -13.28 -3.05
N ARG A 96 -1.87 -14.56 -3.36
CA ARG A 96 -2.61 -15.73 -2.89
C ARG A 96 -1.95 -16.41 -1.71
N LEU A 97 -2.60 -16.60 -0.55
CA LEU A 97 -2.03 -17.52 0.44
C LEU A 97 -1.84 -18.92 -0.17
N THR A 98 -0.58 -19.33 -0.33
CA THR A 98 -0.22 -20.49 -1.13
C THR A 98 0.60 -21.45 -0.26
N PRO A 99 0.13 -22.69 -0.07
CA PRO A 99 0.89 -23.69 0.66
C PRO A 99 2.12 -24.13 -0.15
N MET A 100 3.23 -24.31 0.56
CA MET A 100 4.44 -24.93 0.06
C MET A 100 4.61 -26.29 0.73
N THR A 101 5.18 -27.24 -0.03
CA THR A 101 5.62 -28.53 0.50
C THR A 101 7.04 -28.77 0.03
N GLY A 102 7.97 -29.01 0.96
CA GLY A 102 9.39 -29.18 0.65
C GLY A 102 9.97 -27.97 -0.09
N GLY A 103 9.55 -26.76 0.31
CA GLY A 103 9.99 -25.50 -0.30
C GLY A 103 9.48 -25.26 -1.73
N ARG A 104 8.45 -25.98 -2.19
CA ARG A 104 7.85 -25.76 -3.52
C ARG A 104 6.35 -25.54 -3.42
N GLN A 105 5.84 -24.63 -4.25
CA GLN A 105 4.41 -24.44 -4.41
C GLN A 105 3.74 -25.72 -4.95
N VAL A 106 2.75 -26.23 -4.23
CA VAL A 106 2.06 -27.49 -4.55
C VAL A 106 1.20 -27.36 -5.81
N THR A 107 0.40 -26.29 -5.87
CA THR A 107 -0.54 -26.04 -6.96
C THR A 107 -0.18 -24.74 -7.65
N PRO A 108 0.23 -24.76 -8.94
CA PRO A 108 0.49 -23.54 -9.68
C PRO A 108 -0.71 -22.57 -9.63
N VAL A 109 -0.43 -21.27 -9.49
CA VAL A 109 -1.48 -20.25 -9.62
C VAL A 109 -1.57 -19.87 -11.09
N SER A 110 -2.78 -19.76 -11.64
CA SER A 110 -2.97 -19.21 -12.98
C SER A 110 -3.48 -17.77 -12.85
N MET A 111 -2.78 -16.82 -13.46
CA MET A 111 -3.20 -15.43 -13.53
C MET A 111 -3.08 -14.95 -14.97
N GLY A 112 -4.20 -14.45 -15.53
CA GLY A 112 -4.25 -14.05 -16.94
C GLY A 112 -3.88 -15.20 -17.90
N GLY A 113 -4.21 -16.45 -17.55
CA GLY A 113 -3.88 -17.64 -18.34
C GLY A 113 -2.43 -18.10 -18.24
N THR A 114 -1.56 -17.39 -17.53
CA THR A 114 -0.16 -17.79 -17.32
C THR A 114 -0.03 -18.56 -16.01
N SER A 115 0.48 -19.79 -16.09
CA SER A 115 0.78 -20.60 -14.91
C SER A 115 2.06 -20.11 -14.24
N ARG A 116 1.98 -19.92 -12.93
CA ARG A 116 3.07 -19.43 -12.09
C ARG A 116 3.40 -20.40 -10.98
N ARG A 117 4.69 -20.50 -10.67
CA ARG A 117 5.21 -21.39 -9.62
C ARG A 117 6.25 -20.67 -8.78
N ALA A 118 6.22 -20.87 -7.48
CA ALA A 118 7.27 -20.44 -6.57
C ALA A 118 8.04 -21.63 -5.98
N GLU A 119 9.32 -21.41 -5.74
CA GLU A 119 10.17 -22.31 -4.96
C GLU A 119 11.11 -21.51 -4.05
N VAL A 120 11.39 -22.05 -2.88
CA VAL A 120 12.43 -21.57 -1.97
C VAL A 120 13.77 -21.85 -2.62
N VAL A 121 14.54 -20.79 -2.88
CA VAL A 121 15.90 -20.88 -3.43
C VAL A 121 16.93 -20.80 -2.32
N SER A 122 16.68 -19.93 -1.33
CA SER A 122 17.54 -19.81 -0.17
C SER A 122 16.71 -19.43 1.06
N SER A 123 17.21 -19.80 2.23
CA SER A 123 16.71 -19.30 3.50
C SER A 123 17.89 -19.06 4.43
N ARG A 124 17.78 -18.05 5.28
CA ARG A 124 18.78 -17.82 6.33
C ARG A 124 18.12 -17.26 7.59
N PRO A 125 18.63 -17.61 8.78
CA PRO A 125 18.16 -17.01 10.01
C PRO A 125 18.50 -15.52 10.06
N VAL A 126 17.60 -14.73 10.63
CA VAL A 126 17.80 -13.32 10.95
C VAL A 126 17.17 -13.03 12.31
N GLU A 127 17.78 -12.15 13.08
CA GLU A 127 17.23 -11.67 14.35
C GLU A 127 16.74 -10.23 14.17
N LEU A 128 15.46 -9.99 14.43
CA LEU A 128 14.83 -8.66 14.37
C LEU A 128 13.89 -8.49 15.56
N ALA A 129 13.89 -7.34 16.23
CA ALA A 129 13.17 -7.06 17.46
C ALA A 129 13.40 -8.13 18.55
N GLY A 130 14.61 -8.71 18.61
CA GLY A 130 14.93 -9.83 19.50
C GLY A 130 14.18 -11.13 19.20
N ARG A 131 13.56 -11.26 18.02
CA ARG A 131 12.88 -12.47 17.54
C ARG A 131 13.76 -13.18 16.51
N GLN A 132 13.87 -14.50 16.64
CA GLN A 132 14.47 -15.35 15.62
C GLN A 132 13.46 -15.56 14.47
N LEU A 133 13.90 -15.26 13.26
CA LEU A 133 13.09 -15.29 12.04
C LEU A 133 13.91 -15.94 10.92
N ALA A 134 13.27 -16.24 9.80
CA ALA A 134 13.93 -16.65 8.57
C ALA A 134 13.67 -15.61 7.47
N LEU A 135 14.74 -15.16 6.81
CA LEU A 135 14.63 -14.48 5.54
C LEU A 135 14.63 -15.54 4.44
N VAL A 136 13.50 -15.71 3.76
CA VAL A 136 13.28 -16.74 2.74
C VAL A 136 13.25 -16.08 1.36
N GLU A 137 14.12 -16.52 0.48
CA GLU A 137 14.15 -16.12 -0.92
C GLU A 137 13.34 -17.11 -1.75
N LEU A 138 12.31 -16.60 -2.44
CA LEU A 138 11.50 -17.33 -3.39
C LEU A 138 11.90 -16.94 -4.81
N ARG A 139 12.03 -17.93 -5.70
CA ARG A 139 12.04 -17.73 -7.14
C ARG A 139 10.67 -18.04 -7.69
N CYS A 140 10.08 -17.07 -8.39
CA CYS A 140 8.81 -17.22 -9.05
C CYS A 140 9.00 -17.29 -10.55
N THR A 141 8.51 -18.35 -11.17
CA THR A 141 8.52 -18.52 -12.62
C THR A 141 7.13 -18.27 -13.19
N SER A 142 7.06 -17.51 -14.27
CA SER A 142 5.85 -17.17 -15.03
C SER A 142 6.16 -17.32 -16.51
N GLY A 143 5.77 -18.44 -17.12
CA GLY A 143 6.23 -18.76 -18.48
C GLY A 143 7.75 -18.90 -18.54
N LEU A 144 8.41 -18.02 -19.30
CA LEU A 144 9.87 -17.97 -19.44
C LEU A 144 10.54 -17.00 -18.46
N ASP A 145 9.75 -16.14 -17.81
CA ASP A 145 10.26 -15.12 -16.91
C ASP A 145 10.44 -15.67 -15.50
N ALA A 146 11.47 -15.17 -14.81
CA ALA A 146 11.71 -15.47 -13.41
C ALA A 146 11.94 -14.19 -12.61
N THR A 147 11.23 -14.06 -11.50
CA THR A 147 11.39 -12.98 -10.52
C THR A 147 11.77 -13.56 -9.17
N ARG A 148 12.30 -12.72 -8.28
CA ARG A 148 12.63 -13.11 -6.90
C ARG A 148 11.85 -12.26 -5.91
N GLY A 149 11.41 -12.89 -4.83
CA GLY A 149 10.81 -12.24 -3.68
C GLY A 149 11.52 -12.68 -2.41
N TRP A 150 11.68 -11.77 -1.45
CA TRP A 150 12.23 -12.07 -0.14
C TRP A 150 11.15 -11.87 0.91
N HIS A 151 10.80 -12.94 1.60
CA HIS A 151 9.79 -12.99 2.63
C HIS A 151 10.44 -13.07 4.01
N LEU A 152 9.87 -12.37 4.98
CA LEU A 152 10.22 -12.54 6.37
C LEU A 152 9.28 -13.56 6.98
N VAL A 153 9.79 -14.68 7.46
CA VAL A 153 9.00 -15.78 8.03
C VAL A 153 9.34 -15.90 9.50
N GLY A 154 8.33 -16.06 10.35
CA GLY A 154 8.51 -16.21 11.79
C GLY A 154 7.50 -17.18 12.38
N GLU A 155 7.50 -17.28 13.71
CA GLU A 155 6.51 -18.06 14.44
C GLU A 155 5.46 -17.14 15.08
N GLU A 156 4.20 -17.55 14.99
CA GLU A 156 3.09 -17.06 15.82
C GLU A 156 2.48 -18.24 16.58
N GLY A 157 2.75 -18.28 17.89
CA GLY A 157 2.38 -19.42 18.72
C GLY A 157 3.18 -20.66 18.33
N ARG A 158 2.54 -21.61 17.64
CA ARG A 158 3.17 -22.85 17.12
C ARG A 158 3.16 -22.93 15.60
N GLN A 159 2.70 -21.88 14.93
CA GLN A 159 2.56 -21.87 13.48
C GLN A 159 3.68 -21.04 12.86
N VAL A 160 4.31 -21.59 11.83
CA VAL A 160 5.20 -20.86 10.95
C VAL A 160 4.34 -20.00 10.03
N VAL A 161 4.56 -18.68 10.07
CA VAL A 161 3.80 -17.70 9.31
C VAL A 161 4.72 -16.82 8.46
N ASP A 162 4.33 -16.58 7.22
CA ASP A 162 4.92 -15.53 6.40
C ASP A 162 4.50 -14.17 6.95
N LEU A 163 5.41 -13.38 7.51
CA LEU A 163 5.10 -12.06 8.04
C LEU A 163 4.91 -11.02 6.92
N GLY A 164 5.47 -11.28 5.74
CA GLY A 164 5.30 -10.43 4.56
C GLY A 164 6.50 -10.39 3.62
N LEU A 165 6.22 -9.97 2.38
CA LEU A 165 7.24 -9.68 1.36
C LEU A 165 7.99 -8.39 1.71
N VAL A 166 9.27 -8.50 2.03
CA VAL A 166 10.11 -7.34 2.40
C VAL A 166 10.86 -6.74 1.22
N ALA A 167 11.00 -7.49 0.12
CA ALA A 167 11.64 -7.05 -1.11
C ALA A 167 11.18 -7.90 -2.29
N ALA A 168 11.12 -7.31 -3.48
CA ALA A 168 10.88 -8.01 -4.73
C ALA A 168 11.69 -7.39 -5.86
N GLY A 169 12.17 -8.22 -6.80
CA GLY A 169 12.97 -7.78 -7.94
C GLY A 169 13.84 -8.89 -8.52
N SER A 170 14.73 -8.53 -9.46
CA SER A 170 15.71 -9.46 -10.03
C SER A 170 16.98 -9.57 -9.20
N GLU A 171 17.38 -8.47 -8.55
CA GLU A 171 18.61 -8.36 -7.76
C GLU A 171 18.34 -7.59 -6.46
N ALA A 172 18.57 -8.25 -5.31
CA ALA A 172 18.53 -7.62 -4.00
C ALA A 172 19.78 -7.97 -3.20
N THR A 173 20.33 -6.98 -2.49
CA THR A 173 21.25 -7.22 -1.38
C THR A 173 20.51 -6.92 -0.09
N ILE A 174 20.36 -7.94 0.75
CA ILE A 174 19.71 -7.79 2.06
C ILE A 174 20.76 -8.12 3.12
N GLY A 175 20.89 -7.27 4.13
CA GLY A 175 21.69 -7.49 5.33
C GLY A 175 20.88 -7.23 6.60
N VAL A 176 21.47 -7.51 7.77
CA VAL A 176 20.91 -7.13 9.07
C VAL A 176 21.82 -6.07 9.67
N ALA A 177 21.26 -4.96 10.12
CA ALA A 177 21.99 -3.93 10.87
C ALA A 177 21.03 -3.24 11.84
N GLU A 178 21.48 -3.02 13.08
CA GLU A 178 20.70 -2.32 14.11
C GLU A 178 19.29 -2.90 14.28
N ASP A 179 19.18 -4.23 14.32
CA ASP A 179 17.91 -4.93 14.52
C ASP A 179 16.87 -4.70 13.40
N ARG A 180 17.37 -4.36 12.21
CA ARG A 180 16.58 -4.10 10.99
C ARG A 180 17.21 -4.81 9.81
N LEU A 181 16.39 -5.15 8.81
CA LEU A 181 16.93 -5.49 7.49
C LEU A 181 17.39 -4.20 6.80
N VAL A 182 18.53 -4.26 6.14
CA VAL A 182 18.98 -3.23 5.20
C VAL A 182 18.82 -3.81 3.81
N VAL A 183 17.93 -3.23 3.02
CA VAL A 183 17.59 -3.70 1.68
C VAL A 183 18.13 -2.72 0.66
N GLN A 184 18.86 -3.24 -0.33
CA GLN A 184 19.24 -2.55 -1.55
C GLN A 184 18.69 -3.32 -2.74
N LEU A 185 17.83 -2.68 -3.51
CA LEU A 185 17.19 -3.26 -4.70
C LEU A 185 17.60 -2.50 -5.94
N THR A 186 17.76 -3.24 -7.03
CA THR A 186 17.98 -2.67 -8.35
C THR A 186 16.79 -2.99 -9.24
N TYR A 187 16.14 -1.95 -9.77
CA TYR A 187 15.03 -2.04 -10.71
C TYR A 187 15.47 -1.61 -12.11
N PRO A 188 14.79 -2.07 -13.16
CA PRO A 188 14.85 -1.40 -14.46
C PRO A 188 14.39 0.05 -14.29
N ALA A 189 15.13 1.03 -14.79
CA ALA A 189 14.74 2.44 -14.77
C ALA A 189 13.89 2.73 -16.01
N GLY A 190 12.58 2.47 -15.90
CA GLY A 190 11.60 2.85 -16.90
C GLY A 190 10.63 1.74 -17.28
N ARG A 191 9.56 2.13 -17.98
CA ARG A 191 8.57 1.23 -18.57
C ARG A 191 9.10 0.52 -19.82
N ASP A 192 10.15 1.06 -20.44
CA ASP A 192 10.76 0.47 -21.63
C ASP A 192 11.76 -0.61 -21.22
N PRO A 193 11.48 -1.90 -21.45
CA PRO A 193 12.42 -2.98 -21.15
C PRO A 193 13.73 -2.90 -21.96
N GLN A 194 13.77 -2.08 -23.03
CA GLN A 194 14.98 -1.80 -23.80
C GLN A 194 15.81 -0.64 -23.23
N SER A 195 15.27 0.15 -22.29
CA SER A 195 16.03 1.20 -21.63
C SER A 195 16.99 0.56 -20.61
N PRO A 196 18.31 0.63 -20.80
CA PRO A 196 19.29 -0.06 -19.95
C PRO A 196 19.48 0.62 -18.59
N GLY A 197 18.72 1.68 -18.29
CA GLY A 197 18.81 2.35 -17.00
C GLY A 197 18.46 1.38 -15.88
N ARG A 198 19.22 1.42 -14.78
CA ARG A 198 18.91 0.70 -13.55
C ARG A 198 18.73 1.70 -12.43
N ALA A 199 17.57 1.70 -11.78
CA ALA A 199 17.30 2.51 -10.60
C ALA A 199 17.69 1.69 -9.37
N LYS A 200 18.35 2.33 -8.41
CA LYS A 200 18.65 1.70 -7.11
C LYS A 200 17.78 2.33 -6.05
N VAL A 201 17.12 1.50 -5.25
CA VAL A 201 16.48 1.94 -4.00
C VAL A 201 17.19 1.29 -2.82
N ALA A 202 17.31 2.04 -1.73
CA ALA A 202 17.72 1.52 -0.45
C ALA A 202 16.69 1.90 0.61
N TYR A 203 16.37 0.95 1.49
CA TYR A 203 15.50 1.17 2.63
C TYR A 203 15.84 0.19 3.75
N ARG A 204 15.28 0.45 4.93
CA ARG A 204 15.34 -0.47 6.07
C ARG A 204 14.01 -1.18 6.23
N VAL A 205 14.00 -2.37 6.78
CA VAL A 205 12.77 -3.03 7.24
C VAL A 205 12.88 -3.31 8.72
N ALA A 206 11.98 -2.73 9.49
CA ALA A 206 11.86 -2.98 10.92
C ALA A 206 10.67 -3.91 11.18
N LEU A 207 10.75 -4.72 12.23
CA LEU A 207 9.62 -5.51 12.68
C LEU A 207 8.90 -4.76 13.81
N VAL A 208 7.63 -4.39 13.59
CA VAL A 208 6.79 -3.70 14.58
C VAL A 208 5.67 -4.64 14.99
N GLY A 209 5.81 -5.27 16.18
CA GLY A 209 4.96 -6.39 16.57
C GLY A 209 5.20 -7.60 15.65
N SER A 210 4.18 -7.98 14.87
CA SER A 210 4.28 -8.98 13.80
C SER A 210 4.27 -8.39 12.39
N THR A 211 4.30 -7.06 12.26
CA THR A 211 4.22 -6.38 10.97
C THR A 211 5.61 -5.93 10.52
N PRO A 212 6.14 -6.45 9.39
CA PRO A 212 7.31 -5.84 8.77
C PRO A 212 6.93 -4.47 8.21
N VAL A 213 7.75 -3.46 8.48
CA VAL A 213 7.53 -2.08 8.03
C VAL A 213 8.76 -1.59 7.27
N ARG A 214 8.55 -1.13 6.04
CA ARG A 214 9.59 -0.51 5.22
C ARG A 214 9.77 0.95 5.67
N LEU A 215 11.02 1.34 5.89
CA LEU A 215 11.45 2.66 6.33
C LEU A 215 12.39 3.23 5.27
N PHE A 216 11.88 4.18 4.50
CA PHE A 216 12.62 4.88 3.46
C PHE A 216 13.32 6.13 4.01
N ALA A 217 14.09 6.82 3.17
CA ALA A 217 14.79 8.04 3.56
C ALA A 217 13.81 9.07 4.16
N GLY A 218 14.10 9.54 5.37
CA GLY A 218 13.24 10.48 6.12
C GLY A 218 12.17 9.81 6.99
N SER A 219 12.02 8.50 6.95
CA SER A 219 11.14 7.74 7.86
C SER A 219 11.94 7.00 8.94
N ASP A 220 11.39 6.96 10.15
CA ASP A 220 11.91 6.18 11.27
C ASP A 220 10.78 5.43 11.99
N LEU A 221 11.11 4.69 13.05
CA LEU A 221 10.09 3.98 13.84
C LEU A 221 9.10 4.92 14.53
N GLY A 222 9.47 6.17 14.82
CA GLY A 222 8.57 7.18 15.39
C GLY A 222 7.49 7.63 14.40
N SER A 223 7.70 7.43 13.09
CA SER A 223 6.69 7.67 12.06
C SER A 223 5.67 6.52 11.89
N VAL A 224 5.89 5.37 12.54
CA VAL A 224 4.96 4.24 12.52
C VAL A 224 3.90 4.44 13.61
N PRO A 225 2.59 4.44 13.30
CA PRO A 225 1.56 4.52 14.34
C PRO A 225 1.73 3.39 15.37
N ALA A 226 1.75 3.72 16.66
CA ALA A 226 2.04 2.76 17.73
C ALA A 226 1.11 1.52 17.72
N ALA A 227 -0.14 1.70 17.28
CA ALA A 227 -1.13 0.63 17.16
C ALA A 227 -0.76 -0.45 16.13
N VAL A 228 0.15 -0.18 15.19
CA VAL A 228 0.69 -1.18 14.24
C VAL A 228 1.36 -2.34 14.98
N ALA A 229 1.93 -2.11 16.16
CA ALA A 229 2.53 -3.17 16.97
C ALA A 229 1.52 -4.22 17.46
N GLN A 230 0.23 -3.89 17.45
CA GLN A 230 -0.87 -4.78 17.85
C GLN A 230 -1.56 -5.45 16.66
N TRP A 231 -1.12 -5.17 15.43
CA TRP A 231 -1.66 -5.80 14.24
C TRP A 231 -1.27 -7.28 14.21
N PRO A 232 -2.23 -8.22 14.01
CA PRO A 232 -1.92 -9.62 13.75
C PRO A 232 -1.00 -9.77 12.52
N ALA A 233 -0.20 -10.85 12.43
CA ALA A 233 0.58 -11.11 11.22
C ALA A 233 -0.31 -11.07 9.98
N GLN A 234 0.24 -10.46 8.93
CA GLN A 234 -0.43 -10.26 7.65
C GLN A 234 -1.76 -9.48 7.72
N SER A 235 -2.19 -8.94 8.86
CA SER A 235 -3.50 -8.26 8.91
C SER A 235 -3.55 -6.99 8.06
N TRP A 236 -2.40 -6.38 7.78
CA TRP A 236 -2.25 -5.30 6.81
C TRP A 236 -2.66 -5.71 5.37
N ALA A 237 -2.72 -7.01 5.09
CA ALA A 237 -3.19 -7.59 3.84
C ALA A 237 -4.70 -7.87 3.78
N TYR A 238 -5.40 -7.88 4.93
CA TYR A 238 -6.76 -8.42 4.98
C TYR A 238 -7.76 -7.58 4.19
N GLY A 239 -8.72 -8.27 3.58
CA GLY A 239 -9.76 -7.65 2.78
C GLY A 239 -9.26 -6.90 1.55
N LEU A 240 -8.02 -7.11 1.09
CA LEU A 240 -7.57 -6.56 -0.19
C LEU A 240 -8.02 -7.48 -1.33
N GLY A 241 -8.36 -6.89 -2.46
CA GLY A 241 -8.67 -7.61 -3.68
C GLY A 241 -8.35 -6.77 -4.90
N THR A 242 -8.47 -7.38 -6.06
CA THR A 242 -8.46 -6.68 -7.35
C THR A 242 -9.78 -6.86 -8.04
N TYR A 243 -10.22 -5.82 -8.71
CA TYR A 243 -11.35 -5.84 -9.60
C TYR A 243 -10.87 -6.06 -11.03
N ASP A 244 -11.39 -7.10 -11.67
CA ASP A 244 -11.17 -7.41 -13.07
C ASP A 244 -12.51 -7.28 -13.82
N ALA A 245 -12.53 -6.45 -14.86
CA ALA A 245 -13.71 -6.20 -15.69
C ALA A 245 -13.43 -6.59 -17.14
N LEU A 246 -14.45 -7.06 -17.85
CA LEU A 246 -14.33 -7.29 -19.28
C LEU A 246 -14.30 -5.93 -20.01
N ALA A 247 -13.20 -5.60 -20.66
CA ALA A 247 -13.14 -4.45 -21.56
C ALA A 247 -13.50 -4.87 -22.98
N LEU A 248 -14.43 -4.13 -23.59
CA LEU A 248 -14.83 -4.27 -24.99
C LEU A 248 -14.07 -3.23 -25.82
N GLY A 249 -12.88 -3.58 -26.29
CA GLY A 249 -12.07 -2.75 -27.17
C GLY A 249 -11.87 -3.40 -28.54
N GLY A 250 -12.28 -2.73 -29.62
CA GLY A 250 -11.96 -3.18 -30.99
C GLY A 250 -12.54 -4.53 -31.43
N GLY A 251 -13.59 -5.03 -30.75
CA GLY A 251 -14.21 -6.32 -31.06
C GLY A 251 -13.61 -7.52 -30.32
N GLU A 252 -12.53 -7.33 -29.57
CA GLU A 252 -11.96 -8.36 -28.70
C GLU A 252 -12.43 -8.19 -27.25
N ARG A 253 -12.76 -9.31 -26.61
CA ARG A 253 -13.11 -9.38 -25.19
C ARG A 253 -11.84 -9.67 -24.40
N SER A 254 -11.34 -8.70 -23.64
CA SER A 254 -10.20 -8.91 -22.75
C SER A 254 -10.61 -8.64 -21.30
N LEU A 255 -10.26 -9.55 -20.40
CA LEU A 255 -10.39 -9.30 -18.96
C LEU A 255 -9.29 -8.31 -18.58
N GLN A 256 -9.68 -7.12 -18.16
CA GLN A 256 -8.77 -6.05 -17.75
C GLN A 256 -8.85 -5.84 -16.25
N ARG A 257 -7.69 -5.78 -15.62
CA ARG A 257 -7.57 -5.41 -14.22
C ARG A 257 -7.81 -3.91 -14.08
N GLN A 258 -8.85 -3.54 -13.34
CA GLN A 258 -9.33 -2.17 -13.20
C GLN A 258 -8.83 -1.48 -11.93
N GLY A 259 -8.48 -2.24 -10.89
CA GLY A 259 -7.81 -1.66 -9.71
C GLY A 259 -8.08 -2.36 -8.39
N PRO A 260 -7.60 -1.77 -7.27
CA PRO A 260 -7.83 -2.26 -5.92
C PRO A 260 -9.30 -2.21 -5.48
N VAL A 261 -9.74 -3.27 -4.82
CA VAL A 261 -10.99 -3.27 -4.04
C VAL A 261 -10.74 -3.68 -2.61
N VAL A 262 -11.69 -3.32 -1.74
CA VAL A 262 -11.66 -3.62 -0.32
C VAL A 262 -12.88 -4.43 0.06
N LEU A 263 -12.67 -5.66 0.54
CA LEU A 263 -13.71 -6.51 1.11
C LEU A 263 -14.12 -5.96 2.48
N ASP A 264 -15.26 -5.28 2.49
CA ASP A 264 -15.86 -4.73 3.70
C ASP A 264 -16.70 -5.78 4.45
N SER A 265 -17.26 -6.74 3.72
CA SER A 265 -17.87 -7.94 4.30
C SER A 265 -17.58 -9.17 3.42
N ALA A 266 -17.99 -10.35 3.88
CA ALA A 266 -17.87 -11.56 3.06
C ALA A 266 -18.67 -11.45 1.75
N GLU A 267 -19.73 -10.62 1.71
CA GLU A 267 -20.64 -10.51 0.57
C GLU A 267 -20.51 -9.16 -0.16
N ARG A 268 -19.54 -8.32 0.23
CA ARG A 268 -19.43 -6.95 -0.26
C ARG A 268 -17.99 -6.49 -0.41
N ALA A 269 -17.67 -5.96 -1.59
CA ALA A 269 -16.45 -5.21 -1.84
C ALA A 269 -16.74 -3.74 -2.14
N LEU A 270 -15.77 -2.87 -1.87
CA LEU A 270 -15.81 -1.43 -2.11
C LEU A 270 -14.70 -1.06 -3.10
N ALA A 271 -15.04 -0.23 -4.09
CA ALA A 271 -14.10 0.30 -5.07
C ALA A 271 -14.12 1.84 -5.06
N PRO A 272 -12.98 2.52 -5.26
CA PRO A 272 -12.95 3.97 -5.46
C PRO A 272 -13.62 4.38 -6.77
N ASN A 273 -14.01 5.65 -6.84
CA ASN A 273 -14.84 6.23 -7.91
C ASN A 273 -14.19 6.31 -9.29
N SER A 274 -12.86 6.36 -9.35
CA SER A 274 -12.13 6.33 -10.61
C SER A 274 -12.42 5.06 -11.42
N MET A 275 -12.86 3.99 -10.75
CA MET A 275 -13.37 2.78 -11.40
C MET A 275 -14.89 2.81 -11.66
N ALA A 276 -15.66 3.56 -10.85
CA ALA A 276 -17.11 3.65 -10.96
C ALA A 276 -17.56 4.26 -12.28
N ASN A 277 -16.85 5.27 -12.80
CA ASN A 277 -17.22 5.93 -14.06
C ASN A 277 -17.15 5.00 -15.29
N ASP A 278 -16.20 4.06 -15.31
CA ASP A 278 -16.07 3.06 -16.38
C ASP A 278 -17.02 1.85 -16.19
N LEU A 279 -17.59 1.70 -14.98
CA LEU A 279 -18.56 0.66 -14.62
C LEU A 279 -19.99 0.97 -15.09
N TYR A 280 -20.30 2.23 -15.46
CA TYR A 280 -21.69 2.71 -15.54
C TYR A 280 -22.59 2.01 -16.58
N CYS A 281 -22.05 1.35 -17.62
CA CYS A 281 -22.90 0.75 -18.66
C CYS A 281 -22.35 -0.52 -19.31
N SER A 282 -21.25 -1.10 -18.80
CA SER A 282 -20.61 -2.27 -19.41
C SER A 282 -21.07 -3.57 -18.75
N ILE A 283 -22.04 -4.20 -19.41
CA ILE A 283 -22.64 -5.49 -19.09
C ILE A 283 -21.58 -6.62 -19.15
N ASP A 284 -21.65 -7.58 -18.22
CA ASP A 284 -21.02 -8.92 -18.25
C ASP A 284 -19.51 -9.10 -17.92
N PRO A 285 -19.15 -10.24 -17.30
CA PRO A 285 -19.07 -10.42 -15.85
C PRO A 285 -17.83 -9.75 -15.24
N ALA A 286 -18.13 -9.00 -14.19
CA ALA A 286 -17.19 -8.43 -13.23
C ALA A 286 -16.69 -9.52 -12.26
N ILE A 287 -15.39 -9.57 -12.01
CA ILE A 287 -14.77 -10.51 -11.06
C ILE A 287 -13.97 -9.73 -10.03
N VAL A 288 -14.24 -9.99 -8.76
CA VAL A 288 -13.33 -9.62 -7.67
C VAL A 288 -12.45 -10.82 -7.38
N THR A 289 -11.15 -10.65 -7.55
CA THR A 289 -10.16 -11.62 -7.10
C THR A 289 -9.70 -11.22 -5.70
N THR A 290 -9.87 -12.09 -4.72
CA THR A 290 -9.50 -11.85 -3.31
C THR A 290 -8.09 -12.35 -2.99
N THR A 291 -7.53 -12.02 -1.82
CA THR A 291 -6.20 -12.50 -1.37
C THR A 291 -6.09 -14.01 -1.14
N ASP A 292 -7.19 -14.76 -1.11
CA ASP A 292 -7.16 -16.24 -1.17
C ASP A 292 -7.30 -16.79 -2.61
N SER A 293 -7.35 -15.90 -3.61
CA SER A 293 -7.64 -16.17 -5.02
C SER A 293 -9.01 -16.75 -5.30
N SER A 294 -10.00 -16.47 -4.46
CA SER A 294 -11.39 -16.64 -4.85
C SER A 294 -11.70 -15.63 -5.94
N ALA A 295 -11.99 -16.13 -7.14
CA ALA A 295 -12.56 -15.34 -8.21
C ALA A 295 -14.08 -15.28 -7.98
N ILE A 296 -14.54 -14.15 -7.46
CA ILE A 296 -15.93 -13.99 -7.05
C ILE A 296 -16.64 -13.11 -8.07
N ARG A 297 -17.71 -13.63 -8.66
CA ARG A 297 -18.54 -12.83 -9.55
C ARG A 297 -19.21 -11.71 -8.76
N VAL A 298 -19.20 -10.52 -9.36
CA VAL A 298 -19.93 -9.38 -8.84
C VAL A 298 -21.34 -9.41 -9.42
N GLY A 299 -22.33 -9.14 -8.57
CA GLY A 299 -23.71 -8.93 -8.98
C GLY A 299 -23.94 -7.53 -9.53
N ASP A 300 -25.19 -7.08 -9.47
CA ASP A 300 -25.56 -5.75 -9.92
C ASP A 300 -24.89 -4.67 -9.06
N THR A 301 -23.94 -3.97 -9.66
CA THR A 301 -23.13 -2.96 -8.96
C THR A 301 -24.00 -1.76 -8.59
N ARG A 302 -23.79 -1.24 -7.39
CA ARG A 302 -24.47 -0.01 -6.92
C ARG A 302 -23.45 1.10 -6.80
N THR A 303 -23.70 2.24 -7.45
CA THR A 303 -22.92 3.46 -7.27
C THR A 303 -23.64 4.38 -6.29
N PRO A 304 -22.95 4.95 -5.28
CA PRO A 304 -23.51 6.00 -4.44
C PRO A 304 -23.80 7.25 -5.27
N VAL A 305 -24.89 7.96 -4.92
CA VAL A 305 -25.33 9.22 -5.55
C VAL A 305 -24.25 10.31 -5.52
N ASP A 306 -23.37 10.28 -4.52
CA ASP A 306 -22.39 11.33 -4.27
C ASP A 306 -21.00 11.05 -4.88
N GLY A 307 -20.91 10.17 -5.89
CA GLY A 307 -19.68 10.01 -6.69
C GLY A 307 -18.47 9.40 -5.97
N GLY A 308 -18.64 8.89 -4.74
CA GLY A 308 -17.52 8.44 -3.89
C GLY A 308 -16.97 7.04 -4.14
N GLY A 309 -17.52 6.25 -5.06
CA GLY A 309 -17.04 4.88 -5.31
C GLY A 309 -18.07 3.95 -5.95
N ALA A 310 -17.85 2.65 -5.81
CA ALA A 310 -18.82 1.62 -6.13
C ALA A 310 -18.89 0.59 -5.01
N ILE A 311 -20.11 0.11 -4.72
CA ILE A 311 -20.35 -1.07 -3.90
C ILE A 311 -20.58 -2.25 -4.83
N LEU A 312 -19.73 -3.25 -4.70
CA LEU A 312 -19.72 -4.46 -5.50
C LEU A 312 -20.32 -5.60 -4.65
N PRO A 313 -21.60 -5.96 -4.86
CA PRO A 313 -22.17 -7.12 -4.19
C PRO A 313 -21.52 -8.38 -4.75
N LEU A 314 -21.07 -9.25 -3.86
CA LEU A 314 -20.43 -10.50 -4.23
C LEU A 314 -21.49 -11.61 -4.31
N LEU A 315 -21.56 -12.31 -5.44
CA LEU A 315 -22.55 -13.38 -5.64
C LEU A 315 -22.30 -14.61 -4.76
N THR A 316 -21.09 -14.74 -4.22
CA THR A 316 -20.72 -15.76 -3.25
C THR A 316 -19.89 -15.13 -2.15
N ALA A 317 -20.08 -15.60 -0.91
CA ALA A 317 -19.28 -15.14 0.21
C ALA A 317 -17.78 -15.41 -0.01
N ALA A 318 -16.94 -14.40 0.16
CA ALA A 318 -15.50 -14.52 0.18
C ALA A 318 -15.06 -15.33 1.41
N ALA A 319 -14.16 -16.29 1.22
CA ALA A 319 -13.51 -17.00 2.33
C ALA A 319 -12.42 -16.14 3.00
N THR A 320 -11.94 -15.12 2.30
CA THR A 320 -10.96 -14.16 2.80
C THR A 320 -11.58 -13.35 3.94
N ARG A 321 -10.78 -13.14 4.99
CA ARG A 321 -11.16 -12.29 6.11
C ARG A 321 -11.43 -10.85 5.64
N PRO A 322 -12.65 -10.33 5.81
CA PRO A 322 -12.93 -8.93 5.52
C PRO A 322 -12.10 -7.99 6.38
N THR A 323 -11.99 -6.75 5.94
CA THR A 323 -11.39 -5.67 6.73
C THR A 323 -12.43 -4.59 6.96
N SER A 324 -12.25 -3.79 8.00
CA SER A 324 -13.10 -2.63 8.23
C SER A 324 -12.61 -1.46 7.37
N ALA A 325 -13.53 -0.82 6.68
CA ALA A 325 -13.31 0.49 6.10
C ALA A 325 -13.52 1.58 7.16
N ALA A 326 -12.81 2.70 7.02
CA ALA A 326 -13.10 3.93 7.75
C ALA A 326 -13.20 5.08 6.76
N HIS A 327 -14.10 6.02 7.05
CA HIS A 327 -14.37 7.14 6.17
C HIS A 327 -13.68 8.39 6.69
N TRP A 328 -12.81 8.96 5.87
CA TRP A 328 -12.26 10.27 6.13
C TRP A 328 -13.06 11.31 5.34
N THR A 329 -13.62 12.28 6.06
CA THR A 329 -14.25 13.45 5.44
C THR A 329 -13.19 14.27 4.73
N LEU A 330 -13.51 14.68 3.50
CA LEU A 330 -12.67 15.56 2.69
C LEU A 330 -13.26 16.99 2.63
N PRO A 331 -12.42 18.03 2.59
CA PRO A 331 -10.96 17.98 2.74
C PRO A 331 -10.54 17.52 4.15
N LEU A 332 -9.36 16.90 4.25
CA LEU A 332 -8.80 16.47 5.52
C LEU A 332 -8.48 17.69 6.39
N ASP A 333 -8.83 17.62 7.67
CA ASP A 333 -8.41 18.59 8.68
C ASP A 333 -6.93 18.36 9.03
N GLY A 334 -6.05 18.88 8.17
CA GLY A 334 -4.60 18.73 8.29
C GLY A 334 -4.06 17.41 7.74
N ALA A 335 -2.76 17.20 7.97
CA ALA A 335 -2.06 16.01 7.53
C ALA A 335 -2.37 14.84 8.48
N LYS A 336 -2.70 13.67 7.92
CA LYS A 336 -2.94 12.44 8.68
C LYS A 336 -1.81 11.44 8.45
N GLN A 337 -1.45 10.71 9.50
CA GLN A 337 -0.54 9.57 9.38
C GLN A 337 -1.32 8.30 9.04
N GLY A 338 -0.70 7.43 8.26
CA GLY A 338 -1.22 6.09 7.97
C GLY A 338 -0.11 5.16 7.49
N MET A 339 -0.50 3.94 7.17
CA MET A 339 0.37 2.94 6.56
C MET A 339 -0.07 2.72 5.12
N LEU A 340 0.80 3.02 4.16
CA LEU A 340 0.61 2.67 2.76
C LEU A 340 0.92 1.18 2.58
N VAL A 341 -0.08 0.43 2.12
CA VAL A 341 0.03 -0.98 1.73
C VAL A 341 -0.08 -1.06 0.20
N PRO A 342 1.03 -1.35 -0.50
CA PRO A 342 0.99 -1.68 -1.91
C PRO A 342 0.14 -2.92 -2.20
N LEU A 343 -0.53 -2.97 -3.35
CA LEU A 343 -1.28 -4.18 -3.73
C LEU A 343 -0.40 -5.35 -4.15
N ASN A 344 0.85 -5.09 -4.53
CA ASN A 344 1.85 -6.10 -4.86
C ASN A 344 2.46 -6.77 -3.61
N GLY A 345 1.71 -6.84 -2.51
CA GLY A 345 2.07 -7.60 -1.31
C GLY A 345 3.32 -7.15 -0.58
N LEU A 346 3.98 -6.07 -0.99
CA LEU A 346 5.12 -5.53 -0.28
C LEU A 346 4.68 -5.02 1.10
N ALA A 347 5.53 -5.25 2.08
CA ALA A 347 5.35 -4.80 3.45
C ALA A 347 4.97 -3.29 3.50
N PRO A 348 4.10 -2.90 4.43
CA PRO A 348 3.64 -1.52 4.53
C PRO A 348 4.77 -0.53 4.80
N THR A 349 4.54 0.73 4.44
CA THR A 349 5.44 1.86 4.73
C THR A 349 4.64 3.00 5.39
N PRO A 350 5.23 3.78 6.30
CA PRO A 350 4.61 5.01 6.77
C PRO A 350 4.27 5.93 5.60
N ALA A 351 3.11 6.57 5.68
CA ALA A 351 2.64 7.54 4.70
C ALA A 351 2.04 8.77 5.40
N LEU A 352 2.32 9.93 4.82
CA LEU A 352 1.69 11.19 5.19
C LEU A 352 0.60 11.51 4.17
N VAL A 353 -0.61 11.67 4.66
CA VAL A 353 -1.79 11.91 3.85
C VAL A 353 -2.19 13.37 3.98
N THR A 354 -2.35 14.06 2.86
CA THR A 354 -2.79 15.45 2.80
C THR A 354 -3.84 15.64 1.71
N THR A 355 -4.80 16.54 1.90
CA THR A 355 -5.67 16.95 0.80
C THR A 355 -4.98 18.04 0.00
N THR A 356 -4.91 17.88 -1.31
CA THR A 356 -4.55 19.00 -2.18
C THR A 356 -5.73 19.94 -2.33
N SER A 357 -5.45 21.24 -2.40
CA SER A 357 -6.46 22.27 -2.65
C SER A 357 -7.35 21.84 -3.82
N PRO A 358 -8.69 21.91 -3.70
CA PRO A 358 -9.59 21.40 -4.71
C PRO A 358 -9.29 22.08 -6.06
N VAL A 359 -9.03 21.27 -7.08
CA VAL A 359 -9.18 21.75 -8.46
C VAL A 359 -10.68 22.06 -8.59
N PRO A 360 -11.08 23.29 -8.99
CA PRO A 360 -12.47 23.75 -8.90
C PRO A 360 -13.53 22.88 -9.60
N THR A 361 -13.11 21.95 -10.45
CA THR A 361 -13.97 21.12 -11.30
C THR A 361 -13.79 19.61 -11.10
N ALA A 362 -12.94 19.18 -10.15
CA ALA A 362 -12.69 17.77 -9.89
C ALA A 362 -12.95 17.43 -8.42
N GLU A 363 -13.46 16.23 -8.17
CA GLU A 363 -13.60 15.71 -6.82
C GLU A 363 -12.27 15.80 -6.05
N PRO A 364 -12.30 16.11 -4.74
CA PRO A 364 -11.10 16.28 -3.95
C PRO A 364 -10.27 15.00 -3.97
N ALA A 365 -9.06 15.10 -4.52
CA ALA A 365 -8.08 14.01 -4.50
C ALA A 365 -7.25 14.13 -3.23
N VAL A 366 -6.88 12.98 -2.67
CA VAL A 366 -5.97 12.93 -1.55
C VAL A 366 -4.58 12.62 -2.07
N VAL A 367 -3.62 13.48 -1.74
CA VAL A 367 -2.21 13.23 -2.01
C VAL A 367 -1.66 12.44 -0.84
N VAL A 368 -1.34 11.19 -1.13
CA VAL A 368 -0.61 10.30 -0.23
C VAL A 368 0.86 10.39 -0.59
N ARG A 369 1.65 10.92 0.34
CA ARG A 369 3.11 11.02 0.21
C ARG A 369 3.75 9.90 1.01
N SER A 370 4.57 9.10 0.33
CA SER A 370 5.39 8.08 0.95
C SER A 370 6.82 8.18 0.42
N GLY A 371 7.79 7.84 1.26
CA GLY A 371 9.18 7.68 0.83
C GLY A 371 9.42 6.41 0.03
N ALA A 372 8.44 5.50 -0.03
CA ALA A 372 8.50 4.39 -0.96
C ALA A 372 8.58 4.92 -2.38
N PRO A 373 9.55 4.46 -3.19
CA PRO A 373 9.50 4.74 -4.61
C PRO A 373 8.21 4.16 -5.18
N VAL A 374 7.90 4.54 -6.41
CA VAL A 374 6.84 3.88 -7.18
C VAL A 374 7.23 2.41 -7.42
N ASP A 375 6.86 1.54 -6.47
CA ASP A 375 6.97 0.08 -6.55
C ASP A 375 6.18 -0.49 -7.75
N SER A 376 5.47 0.37 -8.52
CA SER A 376 4.70 0.03 -9.74
C SER A 376 5.49 -0.69 -10.81
N LEU A 377 6.82 -0.52 -10.87
CA LEU A 377 7.63 -1.25 -11.86
C LEU A 377 7.69 -2.76 -11.58
N LEU A 378 7.18 -3.20 -10.43
CA LEU A 378 7.22 -4.60 -10.04
C LEU A 378 6.04 -5.44 -10.50
N GLY A 379 4.89 -4.90 -10.92
CA GLY A 379 3.77 -5.80 -11.23
C GLY A 379 2.53 -5.23 -11.86
N ASP A 380 2.38 -3.90 -11.93
CA ASP A 380 1.22 -3.31 -12.57
C ASP A 380 1.54 -3.19 -14.06
N GLY A 381 0.93 -4.07 -14.87
CA GLY A 381 0.99 -3.98 -16.33
C GLY A 381 0.66 -2.57 -16.83
N ALA A 382 0.99 -2.28 -18.09
CA ALA A 382 1.02 -0.95 -18.72
C ALA A 382 -0.22 -0.03 -18.56
N TRP A 383 -1.29 -0.51 -17.93
CA TRP A 383 -2.62 0.09 -17.86
C TRP A 383 -2.84 1.01 -16.66
N PHE A 384 -2.12 0.81 -15.54
CA PHE A 384 -2.18 1.80 -14.46
C PHE A 384 -1.21 2.95 -14.72
N GLU A 385 -1.71 4.18 -14.60
CA GLU A 385 -0.89 5.38 -14.73
C GLU A 385 0.13 5.53 -13.58
N GLY A 386 0.02 4.72 -12.53
CA GLY A 386 0.94 4.68 -11.40
C GLY A 386 0.71 3.50 -10.47
N PRO A 387 1.50 3.41 -9.38
CA PRO A 387 1.39 2.33 -8.41
C PRO A 387 0.09 2.39 -7.62
N THR A 388 -0.56 1.24 -7.44
CA THR A 388 -1.86 1.13 -6.76
C THR A 388 -1.76 0.47 -5.40
N GLY A 389 -2.44 1.05 -4.42
CA GLY A 389 -2.35 0.64 -3.01
C GLY A 389 -3.54 1.09 -2.19
N VAL A 390 -3.46 0.82 -0.90
CA VAL A 390 -4.40 1.33 0.09
C VAL A 390 -3.65 2.05 1.21
N VAL A 391 -4.31 3.01 1.86
CA VAL A 391 -3.85 3.54 3.15
C VAL A 391 -4.68 2.92 4.26
N ARG A 392 -4.01 2.42 5.28
CA ARG A 392 -4.61 2.03 6.55
C ARG A 392 -4.35 3.09 7.62
N ASP A 393 -5.34 3.35 8.47
CA ASP A 393 -5.14 4.16 9.66
C ASP A 393 -4.43 3.37 10.79
N ALA A 394 -4.26 3.99 11.96
CA ALA A 394 -3.60 3.36 13.10
C ALA A 394 -4.31 2.09 13.59
N GLU A 395 -5.64 2.04 13.46
CA GLU A 395 -6.45 0.87 13.83
C GLU A 395 -6.42 -0.24 12.78
N GLY A 396 -5.72 -0.03 11.66
CA GLY A 396 -5.62 -1.00 10.57
C GLY A 396 -6.82 -0.98 9.62
N ARG A 397 -7.71 0.03 9.70
CA ARG A 397 -8.86 0.17 8.82
C ARG A 397 -8.45 0.80 7.51
N VAL A 398 -9.03 0.36 6.39
CA VAL A 398 -8.73 0.96 5.09
C VAL A 398 -9.47 2.29 4.97
N VAL A 399 -8.74 3.37 4.71
CA VAL A 399 -9.27 4.74 4.62
C VAL A 399 -9.20 5.34 3.23
N LEU A 400 -8.20 4.94 2.45
CA LEU A 400 -7.99 5.42 1.08
C LEU A 400 -7.55 4.28 0.19
N VAL A 401 -7.89 4.38 -1.08
CA VAL A 401 -7.55 3.41 -2.12
C VAL A 401 -7.22 4.16 -3.41
N GLY A 402 -6.24 3.68 -4.17
CA GLY A 402 -5.96 4.18 -5.51
C GLY A 402 -4.47 4.34 -5.80
N ILE A 403 -4.15 5.27 -6.67
CA ILE A 403 -2.77 5.57 -7.08
C ILE A 403 -2.11 6.50 -6.06
N TRP A 404 -0.88 6.20 -5.66
CA TRP A 404 -0.08 7.11 -4.83
C TRP A 404 1.07 7.75 -5.60
N SER A 405 1.63 8.82 -5.03
CA SER A 405 2.78 9.51 -5.58
C SER A 405 3.99 9.39 -4.63
N PRO A 406 5.21 9.23 -5.16
CA PRO A 406 6.42 9.33 -4.35
C PRO A 406 6.59 10.78 -3.86
N LEU A 407 7.31 10.96 -2.75
CA LEU A 407 7.50 12.24 -2.06
C LEU A 407 8.00 13.39 -2.97
N ASP A 408 8.72 13.08 -4.04
CA ASP A 408 9.42 14.01 -4.93
C ASP A 408 8.69 14.30 -6.26
N ALA A 409 7.51 13.71 -6.49
CA ALA A 409 6.74 13.98 -7.70
C ALA A 409 6.15 15.42 -7.66
N THR A 410 6.71 16.33 -8.47
CA THR A 410 6.31 17.75 -8.54
C THR A 410 5.23 18.06 -9.57
N GLY A 411 4.46 17.07 -10.03
CA GLY A 411 3.36 17.26 -10.98
C GLY A 411 1.99 17.31 -10.29
N PRO A 412 0.99 18.01 -10.85
CA PRO A 412 -0.40 17.79 -10.46
C PRO A 412 -0.75 16.34 -10.84
N GLY A 413 -0.65 15.43 -9.87
CA GLY A 413 -1.03 14.03 -10.06
C GLY A 413 -2.51 13.99 -10.42
N THR A 414 -2.83 13.54 -11.64
CA THR A 414 -4.19 13.51 -12.19
C THR A 414 -5.10 12.49 -11.50
N VAL A 415 -4.55 11.53 -10.75
CA VAL A 415 -5.31 10.47 -10.09
C VAL A 415 -4.69 10.16 -8.71
N GLY A 416 -5.01 10.97 -7.70
CA GLY A 416 -4.63 10.68 -6.31
C GLY A 416 -5.47 9.56 -5.69
N MET A 417 -5.12 9.14 -4.47
CA MET A 417 -5.96 8.19 -3.73
C MET A 417 -7.30 8.81 -3.32
N ARG A 418 -8.31 7.97 -3.18
CA ARG A 418 -9.70 8.36 -2.89
C ARG A 418 -10.21 7.63 -1.65
N PRO A 419 -11.11 8.24 -0.87
CA PRO A 419 -11.81 7.56 0.21
C PRO A 419 -12.69 6.44 -0.35
N LEU A 420 -12.92 5.41 0.46
CA LEU A 420 -13.91 4.39 0.15
C LEU A 420 -15.33 4.95 0.32
N PRO A 421 -16.31 4.51 -0.50
CA PRO A 421 -17.70 4.90 -0.33
C PRO A 421 -18.23 4.41 1.02
N ASP A 422 -19.01 5.24 1.72
CA ASP A 422 -19.69 4.85 2.95
C ASP A 422 -20.87 3.92 2.63
N PRO A 423 -20.82 2.64 3.07
CA PRO A 423 -21.91 1.70 2.82
C PRO A 423 -23.23 2.12 3.44
N ALA A 424 -23.22 2.94 4.50
CA ALA A 424 -24.42 3.47 5.13
C ALA A 424 -25.01 4.68 4.38
N ALA A 425 -24.19 5.39 3.60
CA ALA A 425 -24.60 6.56 2.84
C ALA A 425 -25.28 6.20 1.50
N THR A 426 -25.28 4.93 1.09
CA THR A 426 -25.96 4.54 -0.15
C THR A 426 -27.47 4.50 0.02
N GLY A 427 -28.14 5.55 -0.47
CA GLY A 427 -29.53 5.47 -0.86
C GLY A 427 -29.73 4.42 -1.97
N GLU A 428 -30.90 3.78 -2.00
CA GLU A 428 -31.21 2.80 -3.03
C GLU A 428 -31.26 3.43 -4.43
N THR A 429 -30.70 2.67 -5.39
CA THR A 429 -30.85 2.73 -6.86
C THR A 429 -30.09 3.79 -7.67
N TYR A 430 -29.12 3.30 -8.45
CA TYR A 430 -29.08 3.57 -9.89
C TYR A 430 -29.45 2.28 -10.62
N GLY A 431 -30.43 2.35 -11.53
CA GLY A 431 -30.54 1.37 -12.61
C GLY A 431 -29.57 1.81 -13.71
N CYS A 432 -28.81 0.87 -14.26
CA CYS A 432 -28.09 1.08 -15.51
C CYS A 432 -29.06 1.42 -16.66
#